data_AF-A0A1B6I5Y6-F1
#
_entry.id   AF-A0A1B6I5Y6-F1
#
_cell.length_a   1.000
_cell.length_b   1.000
_cell.length_c   1.000
_cell.angle_alpha   90.00
_cell.angle_beta   90.00
_cell.angle_gamma   90.00
#
_symmetry.space_group_name_H-M   'P 1'
#
loop_
_entity.id
_entity.type
_entity.pdbx_description
1 polymer ?
#
loop_
_entity_poly.entity_id
_entity_poly.type
_entity_poly.pdbx_seq_one_letter_code
_entity_poly.pdbx_strand_id
1 'polypeptide(L)'
;TFEESGSALKKKPTGRPTSARTVQNIDVVCRSVLRSPHRSIRKQAAAVEMYRESFYRILHLELKFHLYKLQTVQQLKENDYQPRLQFCQQILIHINKEDEFLRKLWMSDEAHFHLTGYVNK
;
A
#
# COMPACT_ATOMS: atom_id res chain seq x y z
N THR A 1 1.56 34.56 -30.86
CA THR A 1 0.36 35.13 -30.25
C THR A 1 0.68 35.50 -28.81
N PHE A 2 0.91 36.79 -28.55
CA PHE A 2 0.90 37.33 -27.18
C PHE A 2 -0.55 37.53 -26.73
N GLU A 3 -1.40 37.99 -27.65
CA GLU A 3 -2.86 38.10 -27.53
C GLU A 3 -3.56 36.83 -26.99
N GLU A 4 -3.12 35.63 -27.40
CA GLU A 4 -3.78 34.37 -26.97
C GLU A 4 -3.22 33.77 -25.67
N SER A 5 -1.92 33.88 -25.42
CA SER A 5 -1.26 33.17 -24.30
C SER A 5 -0.67 34.10 -23.24
N GLY A 6 -0.75 35.43 -23.41
CA GLY A 6 -0.25 36.43 -22.47
C GLY A 6 1.25 36.35 -22.19
N SER A 7 2.02 35.66 -23.04
CA SER A 7 3.43 35.34 -22.78
C SER A 7 4.29 35.55 -24.02
N ALA A 8 5.39 36.28 -23.85
CA ALA A 8 6.43 36.45 -24.85
C ALA A 8 7.45 35.29 -24.86
N LEU A 9 7.31 34.33 -23.93
CA LEU A 9 8.19 33.16 -23.86
C LEU A 9 7.83 32.16 -24.95
N LYS A 10 8.85 31.51 -25.50
CA LYS A 10 8.66 30.42 -26.48
C LYS A 10 7.78 29.33 -25.86
N LYS A 11 6.71 28.94 -26.56
CA LYS A 11 5.86 27.82 -26.15
C LYS A 11 6.73 26.59 -25.92
N LYS A 12 6.51 25.91 -24.78
CA LYS A 12 7.21 24.65 -24.49
C LYS A 12 6.98 23.69 -25.66
N PRO A 13 8.05 23.05 -26.18
CA PRO A 13 7.88 22.08 -27.25
C PRO A 13 6.96 20.96 -26.77
N THR A 14 6.02 20.56 -27.62
CA THR A 14 5.27 19.32 -27.45
C THR A 14 6.29 18.18 -27.45
N GLY A 15 6.58 17.64 -26.26
CA GLY A 15 7.56 16.57 -26.09
C GLY A 15 7.18 15.29 -26.84
N ARG A 16 7.96 14.23 -26.64
CA ARG A 16 7.71 12.93 -27.28
C ARG A 16 6.28 12.43 -26.97
N PRO A 17 5.49 12.02 -27.98
CA PRO A 17 4.15 11.51 -27.75
C PRO A 17 4.21 10.25 -26.88
N THR A 18 3.33 10.20 -25.89
CA THR A 18 3.20 9.08 -24.97
C THR A 18 2.28 8.03 -25.57
N SER A 19 2.83 6.92 -26.06
CA SER A 19 2.04 5.83 -26.67
C SER A 19 1.22 5.03 -25.66
N ALA A 20 1.73 4.84 -24.44
CA ALA A 20 1.11 3.95 -23.47
C ALA A 20 0.14 4.64 -22.50
N ARG A 21 0.26 5.95 -22.25
CA ARG A 21 -0.56 6.72 -21.28
C ARG A 21 -1.76 7.39 -21.94
N THR A 22 -2.50 6.63 -22.74
CA THR A 22 -3.76 7.11 -23.33
C THR A 22 -4.89 7.02 -22.31
N VAL A 23 -5.94 7.83 -22.47
CA VAL A 23 -7.14 7.81 -21.60
C VAL A 23 -7.73 6.40 -21.49
N GLN A 24 -7.77 5.66 -22.61
CA GLN A 24 -8.22 4.28 -22.65
C GLN A 24 -7.35 3.35 -21.79
N ASN A 25 -6.01 3.45 -21.90
CA ASN A 25 -5.13 2.60 -21.12
C ASN A 25 -5.17 2.93 -19.63
N ILE A 26 -5.37 4.20 -19.27
CA ILE A 26 -5.54 4.63 -17.87
C ILE A 26 -6.78 3.95 -17.26
N ASP A 27 -7.89 3.98 -17.99
CA ASP A 27 -9.15 3.37 -17.57
C ASP A 27 -9.04 1.83 -17.44
N VAL A 28 -8.36 1.16 -18.40
CA VAL A 28 -8.11 -0.29 -18.32
C VAL A 28 -7.24 -0.64 -17.10
N VAL A 29 -6.17 0.11 -16.84
CA VAL A 29 -5.32 -0.10 -15.66
C VAL A 29 -6.11 0.12 -14.38
N CYS A 30 -6.89 1.20 -14.29
CA CYS A 30 -7.72 1.51 -13.13
C CYS A 30 -8.67 0.35 -12.80
N ARG A 31 -9.43 -0.14 -13.78
CA ARG A 31 -10.34 -1.28 -13.58
C ARG A 31 -9.62 -2.56 -13.17
N SER A 32 -8.45 -2.83 -13.77
CA SER A 32 -7.64 -4.00 -13.43
C SER A 32 -7.19 -3.98 -11.96
N VAL A 33 -6.74 -2.82 -11.48
CA VAL A 33 -6.33 -2.64 -10.09
C VAL A 33 -7.51 -2.77 -9.14
N LEU A 34 -8.63 -2.10 -9.41
CA LEU A 34 -9.83 -2.16 -8.57
C LEU A 34 -10.40 -3.58 -8.46
N ARG A 35 -10.34 -4.37 -9.54
CA ARG A 35 -10.79 -5.76 -9.54
C ARG A 35 -9.94 -6.67 -8.64
N SER A 36 -8.65 -6.38 -8.48
CA SER A 36 -7.73 -7.27 -7.76
C SER A 36 -6.57 -6.49 -7.15
N PRO A 37 -6.81 -5.67 -6.10
CA PRO A 37 -5.81 -4.72 -5.58
C PRO A 37 -4.56 -5.41 -5.00
N HIS A 38 -4.67 -6.67 -4.57
CA HIS A 38 -3.57 -7.43 -3.98
C HIS A 38 -2.65 -8.11 -5.00
N ARG A 39 -2.97 -8.07 -6.31
CA ARG A 39 -2.11 -8.67 -7.34
C ARG A 39 -0.88 -7.79 -7.57
N SER A 40 0.27 -8.43 -7.76
CA SER A 40 1.50 -7.69 -8.10
C SER A 40 1.39 -7.00 -9.47
N ILE A 41 2.08 -5.87 -9.61
CA ILE A 41 2.15 -5.11 -10.88
C ILE A 41 2.48 -6.02 -12.06
N ARG A 42 3.44 -6.93 -11.91
CA ARG A 42 3.84 -7.85 -12.99
C ARG A 42 2.65 -8.72 -13.45
N LYS A 43 1.88 -9.27 -12.50
CA LYS A 43 0.73 -10.12 -12.83
C LYS A 43 -0.40 -9.30 -13.45
N GLN A 44 -0.63 -8.08 -12.97
CA GLN A 44 -1.68 -7.21 -13.53
C GLN A 44 -1.31 -6.68 -14.92
N ALA A 45 -0.06 -6.28 -15.14
CA ALA A 45 0.42 -5.85 -16.44
C ALA A 45 0.32 -6.97 -17.49
N ALA A 46 0.68 -8.21 -17.13
CA ALA A 46 0.50 -9.37 -17.99
C ALA A 46 -0.98 -9.64 -18.32
N ALA A 47 -1.89 -9.47 -17.36
CA ALA A 47 -3.33 -9.67 -17.57
C ALA A 47 -3.98 -8.62 -18.49
N VAL A 48 -3.33 -7.46 -18.65
CA VAL A 48 -3.76 -6.35 -19.52
C VAL A 48 -2.90 -6.30 -20.80
N GLU A 49 -2.02 -7.28 -21.00
CA GLU A 49 -1.08 -7.35 -22.14
C GLU A 49 -0.24 -6.06 -22.32
N MET A 50 0.11 -5.45 -21.19
CA MET A 50 0.86 -4.20 -21.15
C MET A 50 2.27 -4.43 -20.62
N TYR A 51 3.23 -3.67 -21.14
CA TYR A 51 4.56 -3.64 -20.56
C TYR A 51 4.52 -3.13 -19.11
N ARG A 52 5.30 -3.79 -18.23
CA ARG A 52 5.32 -3.54 -16.79
C ARG A 52 5.57 -2.07 -16.44
N GLU A 53 6.54 -1.44 -17.12
CA GLU A 53 6.90 -0.04 -16.85
C GLU A 53 5.81 0.93 -17.27
N SER A 54 5.09 0.64 -18.35
CA SER A 54 3.95 1.45 -18.80
C SER A 54 2.83 1.39 -17.77
N PHE A 55 2.51 0.17 -17.31
CA PHE A 55 1.52 -0.06 -16.26
C PHE A 55 1.90 0.69 -14.98
N TYR A 56 3.16 0.55 -14.53
CA TYR A 56 3.70 1.24 -13.36
C TYR A 56 3.59 2.76 -13.47
N ARG A 57 3.97 3.33 -14.63
CA ARG A 57 3.89 4.79 -14.86
C ARG A 57 2.45 5.28 -14.80
N ILE A 58 1.49 4.56 -15.39
CA ILE A 58 0.07 4.91 -15.30
C ILE A 58 -0.39 4.90 -13.84
N LEU A 59 -0.02 3.85 -13.10
CA LEU A 59 -0.40 3.67 -11.70
C LEU A 59 0.11 4.81 -10.80
N HIS A 60 1.37 5.22 -10.98
CA HIS A 60 2.00 6.24 -10.15
C HIS A 60 1.75 7.68 -10.61
N LEU A 61 1.84 7.96 -11.92
CA LEU A 61 1.76 9.32 -12.44
C LEU A 61 0.32 9.78 -12.63
N GLU A 62 -0.53 8.90 -13.17
CA GLU A 62 -1.91 9.25 -13.56
C GLU A 62 -2.89 8.90 -12.42
N LEU A 63 -2.82 7.67 -11.88
CA LEU A 63 -3.75 7.20 -10.84
C LEU A 63 -3.31 7.54 -9.41
N LYS A 64 -2.06 8.00 -9.21
CA LYS A 64 -1.47 8.33 -7.90
C LYS A 64 -1.60 7.20 -6.87
N PHE A 65 -1.64 5.95 -7.33
CA PHE A 65 -1.70 4.80 -6.45
C PHE A 65 -0.30 4.50 -5.90
N HIS A 66 -0.23 4.28 -4.59
CA HIS A 66 1.00 3.89 -3.89
C HIS A 66 0.97 2.38 -3.65
N LEU A 67 2.07 1.71 -3.96
CA LEU A 67 2.18 0.28 -3.68
C LEU A 67 2.06 0.02 -2.18
N TYR A 68 1.06 -0.75 -1.79
CA TYR A 68 0.93 -1.22 -0.42
C TYR A 68 1.97 -2.32 -0.17
N LYS A 69 2.77 -2.19 0.90
CA LYS A 69 3.65 -3.26 1.36
C LYS A 69 2.78 -4.35 1.97
N LEU A 70 2.82 -5.57 1.42
CA LEU A 70 2.14 -6.71 2.01
C LEU A 70 2.72 -6.97 3.41
N GLN A 71 1.89 -6.80 4.43
CA GLN A 71 2.20 -7.22 5.80
C GLN A 71 1.59 -8.60 6.02
N THR A 72 2.44 -9.58 6.34
CA THR A 72 1.95 -10.88 6.81
C THR A 72 1.52 -10.71 8.25
N VAL A 73 0.26 -11.00 8.53
CA VAL A 73 -0.32 -10.96 9.88
C VAL A 73 -0.95 -12.32 10.18
N GLN A 74 -1.01 -12.69 11.46
CA GLN A 74 -1.74 -13.89 11.87
C GLN A 74 -3.24 -13.70 11.58
N GLN A 75 -3.85 -14.71 10.98
CA GLN A 75 -5.29 -14.71 10.72
C GLN A 75 -6.05 -14.83 12.04
N LEU A 76 -6.95 -13.88 12.28
CA LEU A 76 -7.89 -13.93 13.40
C LEU A 76 -9.05 -14.88 13.09
N LYS A 77 -9.38 -15.75 14.05
CA LYS A 77 -10.58 -16.60 14.01
C LYS A 77 -11.70 -15.95 14.81
N GLU A 78 -12.93 -16.40 14.57
CA GLU A 78 -14.12 -15.86 15.25
C GLU A 78 -14.01 -15.92 16.78
N ASN A 79 -13.42 -17.00 17.30
CA ASN A 79 -13.21 -17.20 18.72
C ASN A 79 -12.16 -16.25 19.34
N ASP A 80 -11.31 -15.62 18.53
CA ASP A 80 -10.24 -14.74 19.03
C ASP A 80 -10.73 -13.30 19.25
N TYR A 81 -11.80 -12.87 18.58
CA TYR A 81 -12.22 -11.47 18.61
C TYR A 81 -12.66 -11.00 20.01
N GLN A 82 -13.54 -11.76 20.67
CA GLN A 82 -14.07 -11.37 21.98
C GLN A 82 -12.99 -11.36 23.08
N PRO A 83 -12.17 -12.42 23.25
CA PRO A 83 -11.12 -12.42 24.27
C PRO A 83 -10.09 -11.30 24.07
N ARG A 84 -9.69 -11.02 22.82
CA ARG A 84 -8.73 -9.94 22.53
C ARG A 84 -9.30 -8.56 22.86
N LEU A 85 -10.57 -8.31 22.53
CA LEU A 85 -11.23 -7.04 22.86
C LEU A 85 -11.31 -6.85 24.37
N GLN A 86 -11.72 -7.88 25.11
CA GLN A 86 -11.81 -7.85 26.57
C GLN A 86 -10.45 -7.59 27.21
N PHE A 87 -9.40 -8.26 26.74
CA PHE A 87 -8.03 -8.01 27.19
C PHE A 87 -7.61 -6.55 26.98
N CYS A 88 -7.84 -6.00 25.78
CA CYS A 88 -7.51 -4.60 25.49
C CYS A 88 -8.26 -3.63 26.40
N GLN A 89 -9.56 -3.87 26.65
CA GLN A 89 -10.35 -3.04 27.57
C GLN A 89 -9.83 -3.11 29.01
N GLN A 90 -9.47 -4.30 29.49
CA GLN A 90 -8.90 -4.48 30.82
C GLN A 90 -7.57 -3.74 30.99
N ILE A 91 -6.65 -3.91 30.03
CA ILE A 91 -5.36 -3.19 30.05
C ILE A 91 -5.57 -1.68 30.03
N LEU A 92 -6.50 -1.17 29.22
CA LEU A 92 -6.82 0.26 29.17
C LEU A 92 -7.36 0.78 30.51
N ILE A 93 -8.21 0.01 31.19
CA ILE A 93 -8.71 0.36 32.53
C ILE A 93 -7.56 0.42 33.53
N HIS A 94 -6.61 -0.52 33.49
CA HIS A 94 -5.45 -0.52 34.39
C HIS A 94 -4.53 0.67 34.14
N ILE A 95 -4.25 1.00 32.88
CA ILE A 95 -3.46 2.18 32.51
C ILE A 95 -4.10 3.47 33.04
N ASN A 96 -5.44 3.60 32.96
CA ASN A 96 -6.13 4.81 33.41
C ASN A 96 -6.33 4.92 34.92
N LYS A 97 -6.23 3.81 35.66
CA LYS A 97 -6.44 3.78 37.12
C LYS A 97 -5.13 3.90 37.90
N GLU A 98 -4.02 3.43 37.34
CA GLU A 98 -2.73 3.42 38.00
C GLU A 98 -1.66 4.01 37.06
N ASP A 99 -1.21 5.22 37.36
CA ASP A 99 -0.24 5.97 36.54
C ASP A 99 1.09 5.20 36.32
N GLU A 100 1.47 4.37 37.29
CA GLU A 100 2.72 3.59 37.28
C GLU A 100 2.55 2.17 36.70
N PHE A 101 1.34 1.79 36.25
CA PHE A 101 1.03 0.43 35.80
C PHE A 101 2.00 -0.05 34.70
N LEU A 102 2.23 0.78 33.68
CA LEU A 102 3.13 0.45 32.57
C LEU A 102 4.59 0.29 33.01
N ARG A 103 5.02 1.02 34.06
CA ARG A 103 6.39 0.90 34.60
C ARG A 103 6.59 -0.37 35.41
N LYS A 104 5.51 -0.95 35.93
CA LYS A 104 5.52 -2.22 36.67
C LYS A 104 5.22 -3.44 35.80
N LEU A 105 4.77 -3.24 34.57
CA LEU A 105 4.45 -4.32 33.65
C LEU A 105 5.72 -4.86 32.99
N TRP A 106 6.07 -6.10 33.32
CA TRP A 106 7.17 -6.84 32.68
C TRP A 106 6.57 -7.95 31.82
N MET A 107 6.93 -7.98 30.54
CA MET A 107 6.53 -9.03 29.60
C MET A 107 7.77 -9.60 28.95
N SER A 108 7.80 -10.92 28.80
CA SER A 108 8.83 -11.64 28.04
C SER A 108 8.15 -12.50 26.99
N ASP A 109 8.80 -12.70 25.85
CA ASP A 109 8.44 -13.71 24.87
C ASP A 109 9.57 -14.73 24.69
N GLU A 110 9.27 -15.82 24.00
CA GLU A 110 10.28 -16.78 23.57
C GLU A 110 10.32 -16.78 22.04
N ALA A 111 11.52 -16.62 21.49
CA ALA A 111 11.75 -16.66 20.05
C ALA A 111 12.74 -17.78 19.71
N HIS A 112 12.35 -18.64 18.77
CA HIS A 112 13.25 -19.67 18.24
C HIS A 112 14.05 -19.13 17.05
N PHE A 113 15.36 -19.29 17.13
CA PHE A 113 16.30 -18.93 16.07
C PHE A 113 16.87 -20.21 15.46
N HIS A 114 16.67 -20.39 14.16
CA HIS A 114 17.33 -21.46 13.42
C HIS A 114 18.70 -20.99 12.92
N LEU A 115 19.70 -21.88 12.94
CA LEU A 115 21.06 -21.60 12.42
C LEU A 115 21.07 -21.20 10.93
N THR A 116 19.98 -21.46 10.21
CA THR A 116 19.74 -21.06 8.82
C THR A 116 19.25 -19.61 8.66
N GLY A 117 19.12 -18.85 9.76
CA GLY A 117 18.67 -17.46 9.76
C GLY A 117 17.15 -17.29 9.70
N TYR A 118 16.38 -18.38 9.87
CA TYR A 118 14.94 -18.32 9.98
C TYR A 118 14.54 -18.04 11.44
N VAL A 119 13.58 -17.13 11.63
CA VAL A 119 12.97 -16.80 12.92
C VAL A 119 11.50 -17.15 12.79
N ASN A 120 10.89 -17.71 13.84
CA ASN A 120 9.45 -17.89 13.89
C ASN A 120 8.76 -16.54 13.67
N LYS A 121 7.96 -16.45 12.61
CA LYS A 121 7.16 -15.28 12.23
C LYS A 121 5.69 -15.51 12.52
#